data_AF-A0A369Q5T4-F1
#
_entry.id   AF-A0A369Q5T4-F1
#
_cell.length_a   1.000
_cell.length_b   1.000
_cell.length_c   1.000
_cell.angle_alpha   90.00
_cell.angle_beta   90.00
_cell.angle_gamma   90.00
#
_symmetry.space_group_name_H-M   'P 1'
#
loop_
_entity.id
_entity.type
_entity.pdbx_description
1 polymer ?
#
loop_
_entity_poly.entity_id
_entity_poly.type
_entity_poly.pdbx_seq_one_letter_code
_entity_poly.pdbx_strand_id
1 'polypeptide(L)'
;MKTIKLLVPQLLLITAVSAQTNTFPSSGNAGIGILAPQANLDFFRIYDANQTKVMKMFYHGSWGYSSYASSFRFLDIESTEGGKILQLSGYGMGIGYDPPAYSSPDKLYINGNVGIGTTAPTEKLAVNGKIRAKEIKVETSNWPDYVFEEGYDVGKLEELESYIKKYKHLPGMPSAKAVESEGVELGEMNKLLVEKIEELTLHIIEIKKENEQVKSRLYLLERKNPEKIKYFKAKTESHKLK
;
A
#
# COMPACT_ATOMS: atom_id res chain seq x y z
N MET A 1 -97.98 -38.88 -16.77
CA MET A 1 -96.89 -38.88 -17.77
C MET A 1 -95.91 -37.78 -17.43
N LYS A 2 -94.63 -38.01 -17.74
CA LYS A 2 -93.42 -37.47 -17.09
C LYS A 2 -93.21 -35.95 -17.31
N THR A 3 -92.77 -35.26 -16.26
CA THR A 3 -92.22 -33.89 -16.28
C THR A 3 -90.91 -33.84 -17.05
N ILE A 4 -90.85 -33.09 -18.15
CA ILE A 4 -89.61 -32.80 -18.88
C ILE A 4 -89.05 -31.49 -18.32
N LYS A 5 -87.96 -31.57 -17.55
CA LYS A 5 -87.18 -30.39 -17.15
C LYS A 5 -86.29 -30.01 -18.33
N LEU A 6 -86.56 -28.85 -18.93
CA LEU A 6 -85.74 -28.26 -19.97
C LEU A 6 -84.50 -27.63 -19.30
N LEU A 7 -83.33 -28.23 -19.50
CA LEU A 7 -82.07 -27.71 -19.00
C LEU A 7 -81.55 -26.66 -19.99
N VAL A 8 -81.56 -25.39 -19.60
CA VAL A 8 -80.93 -24.30 -20.38
C VAL A 8 -79.45 -24.26 -20.01
N PRO A 9 -78.49 -24.47 -20.94
CA PRO A 9 -77.10 -24.30 -20.61
C PRO A 9 -76.76 -22.81 -20.67
N GLN A 10 -76.54 -22.21 -19.52
CA GLN A 10 -76.08 -20.84 -19.38
C GLN A 10 -74.59 -20.80 -19.76
N LEU A 11 -74.28 -20.27 -20.94
CA LEU A 11 -72.90 -20.14 -21.41
C LEU A 11 -72.24 -18.98 -20.67
N LEU A 12 -71.49 -19.29 -19.62
CA LEU A 12 -70.70 -18.31 -18.86
C LEU A 12 -69.50 -17.87 -19.71
N LEU A 13 -69.52 -16.64 -20.23
CA LEU A 13 -68.38 -16.06 -20.93
C LEU A 13 -67.36 -15.55 -19.89
N ILE A 14 -66.41 -16.38 -19.50
CA ILE A 14 -65.33 -16.00 -18.58
C ILE A 14 -64.22 -15.33 -19.40
N THR A 15 -64.13 -14.00 -19.31
CA THR A 15 -62.91 -13.29 -19.73
C THR A 15 -61.92 -13.34 -18.57
N ALA A 16 -60.92 -14.21 -18.67
CA ALA A 16 -59.80 -14.19 -17.73
C ALA A 16 -59.01 -12.90 -18.00
N VAL A 17 -59.10 -11.94 -17.08
CA VAL A 17 -58.14 -10.84 -17.00
C VAL A 17 -56.80 -11.46 -16.60
N SER A 18 -55.83 -11.44 -17.51
CA SER A 18 -54.46 -11.86 -17.23
C SER A 18 -53.80 -10.86 -16.28
N ALA A 19 -53.99 -11.04 -14.98
CA ALA A 19 -53.06 -10.48 -13.99
C ALA A 19 -51.89 -11.45 -13.88
N GLN A 20 -50.69 -11.03 -14.29
CA GLN A 20 -49.47 -11.77 -13.97
C GLN A 20 -49.24 -11.74 -12.46
N THR A 21 -49.48 -12.84 -11.77
CA THR A 21 -48.94 -13.09 -10.43
C THR A 21 -48.04 -14.31 -10.52
N ASN A 22 -46.75 -14.07 -10.78
CA ASN A 22 -45.76 -15.15 -10.77
C ASN A 22 -45.81 -15.83 -9.40
N THR A 23 -46.31 -17.07 -9.35
CA THR A 23 -46.35 -17.88 -8.14
C THR A 23 -45.19 -18.87 -8.24
N PHE A 24 -44.15 -18.65 -7.45
CA PHE A 24 -43.06 -19.60 -7.31
C PHE A 24 -43.58 -20.93 -6.73
N PRO A 25 -42.95 -22.07 -7.03
CA PRO A 25 -43.42 -23.36 -6.52
C PRO A 25 -43.44 -23.36 -4.98
N SER A 26 -44.52 -23.89 -4.39
CA SER A 26 -44.72 -23.96 -2.92
C SER A 26 -43.72 -24.85 -2.19
N SER A 27 -42.96 -25.65 -2.95
CA SER A 27 -41.85 -26.46 -2.48
C SER A 27 -40.92 -26.76 -3.66
N GLY A 28 -39.63 -26.99 -3.38
CA GLY A 28 -38.63 -27.22 -4.41
C GLY A 28 -37.99 -25.93 -4.92
N ASN A 29 -37.11 -26.07 -5.91
CA ASN A 29 -36.27 -25.00 -6.42
C ASN A 29 -37.03 -24.11 -7.42
N ALA A 30 -36.81 -22.80 -7.38
CA ALA A 30 -37.39 -21.84 -8.31
C ALA A 30 -36.41 -21.53 -9.46
N GLY A 31 -36.81 -21.81 -10.71
CA GLY A 31 -36.01 -21.52 -11.90
C GLY A 31 -36.58 -20.36 -12.73
N ILE A 32 -35.73 -19.47 -13.25
CA ILE A 32 -36.13 -18.45 -14.25
C ILE A 32 -35.36 -18.69 -15.54
N GLY A 33 -36.06 -19.19 -16.56
CA GLY A 33 -35.51 -19.52 -17.89
C GLY A 33 -34.71 -20.82 -17.97
N ILE A 34 -34.77 -21.65 -16.93
CA ILE A 34 -34.23 -23.02 -16.86
C ILE A 34 -35.33 -24.00 -16.43
N LEU A 35 -35.35 -25.21 -17.01
CA LEU A 35 -36.45 -26.18 -16.81
C LEU A 35 -36.26 -27.12 -15.61
N ALA A 36 -35.04 -27.22 -15.06
CA ALA A 36 -34.71 -28.12 -13.94
C ALA A 36 -33.76 -27.43 -12.94
N PRO A 37 -34.25 -26.49 -12.11
CA PRO A 37 -33.40 -25.69 -11.23
C PRO A 37 -32.70 -26.56 -10.15
N GLN A 38 -31.38 -26.44 -10.02
CA GLN A 38 -30.56 -27.29 -9.13
C GLN A 38 -30.27 -26.65 -7.75
N ALA A 39 -30.60 -25.37 -7.58
CA ALA A 39 -30.50 -24.63 -6.31
C ALA A 39 -31.84 -23.96 -5.97
N ASN A 40 -32.07 -23.60 -4.70
CA ASN A 40 -33.33 -23.02 -4.23
C ASN A 40 -33.85 -21.85 -5.09
N LEU A 41 -32.94 -21.08 -5.72
CA LEU A 41 -33.24 -20.10 -6.75
C LEU A 41 -32.17 -20.15 -7.85
N ASP A 42 -32.57 -20.40 -9.10
CA ASP A 42 -31.71 -20.67 -10.26
C ASP A 42 -32.14 -19.83 -11.48
N PHE A 43 -31.19 -19.19 -12.19
CA PHE A 43 -31.46 -18.24 -13.28
C PHE A 43 -30.70 -18.61 -14.56
N PHE A 44 -31.37 -18.63 -15.72
CA PHE A 44 -30.78 -18.87 -17.04
C PHE A 44 -31.47 -18.03 -18.12
N ARG A 45 -30.77 -17.14 -18.85
CA ARG A 45 -31.34 -16.55 -20.09
C ARG A 45 -30.31 -16.06 -21.12
N ILE A 46 -30.69 -16.28 -22.38
CA ILE A 46 -30.04 -15.94 -23.66
C ILE A 46 -29.75 -14.41 -23.80
N TYR A 47 -28.66 -14.06 -24.50
CA TYR A 47 -28.04 -12.72 -24.68
C TYR A 47 -28.96 -11.63 -25.29
N ASP A 48 -28.98 -10.41 -24.70
CA ASP A 48 -29.61 -9.16 -25.21
C ASP A 48 -28.79 -7.93 -24.70
N ALA A 49 -28.55 -6.93 -25.56
CA ALA A 49 -27.48 -5.92 -25.43
C ALA A 49 -27.90 -4.53 -24.89
N ASN A 50 -29.19 -4.26 -24.64
CA ASN A 50 -29.70 -2.89 -24.37
C ASN A 50 -30.37 -2.69 -22.98
N GLN A 51 -30.15 -3.56 -21.99
CA GLN A 51 -30.77 -3.41 -20.67
C GLN A 51 -29.78 -3.62 -19.54
N THR A 52 -29.67 -2.59 -18.68
CA THR A 52 -28.86 -2.60 -17.46
C THR A 52 -29.52 -3.40 -16.32
N LYS A 53 -28.95 -4.56 -15.94
CA LYS A 53 -29.50 -5.49 -14.92
C LYS A 53 -28.81 -5.31 -13.55
N VAL A 54 -29.53 -5.62 -12.47
CA VAL A 54 -29.07 -5.46 -11.07
C VAL A 54 -28.33 -6.69 -10.51
N MET A 55 -28.47 -7.87 -11.14
CA MET A 55 -27.69 -9.08 -10.84
C MET A 55 -27.62 -9.98 -12.07
N LYS A 56 -26.41 -10.25 -12.58
CA LYS A 56 -26.15 -11.19 -13.68
C LYS A 56 -25.23 -12.31 -13.20
N MET A 57 -25.69 -13.55 -13.24
CA MET A 57 -24.86 -14.75 -13.05
C MET A 57 -24.64 -15.40 -14.41
N PHE A 58 -23.44 -15.24 -14.99
CA PHE A 58 -23.09 -15.87 -16.26
C PHE A 58 -21.75 -16.60 -16.19
N TYR A 59 -21.67 -17.68 -16.96
CA TYR A 59 -20.43 -18.30 -17.41
C TYR A 59 -19.76 -17.38 -18.45
N HIS A 60 -18.52 -16.93 -18.21
CA HIS A 60 -17.78 -16.19 -19.24
C HIS A 60 -16.91 -17.16 -20.04
N GLY A 61 -17.38 -17.53 -21.22
CA GLY A 61 -16.51 -17.96 -22.32
C GLY A 61 -16.11 -16.76 -23.17
N SER A 62 -14.98 -16.85 -23.88
CA SER A 62 -14.73 -15.99 -25.04
C SER A 62 -15.90 -16.13 -26.01
N TRP A 63 -16.28 -15.04 -26.70
CA TRP A 63 -17.44 -14.98 -27.59
C TRP A 63 -17.65 -16.29 -28.37
N GLY A 64 -18.66 -17.06 -27.96
CA GLY A 64 -19.10 -18.27 -28.68
C GLY A 64 -18.53 -19.62 -28.24
N TYR A 65 -17.62 -19.76 -27.25
CA TYR A 65 -17.15 -21.09 -26.81
C TYR A 65 -16.96 -21.25 -25.30
N SER A 66 -17.49 -22.36 -24.77
CA SER A 66 -17.45 -22.75 -23.36
C SER A 66 -16.42 -23.85 -23.11
N SER A 67 -15.20 -23.48 -22.73
CA SER A 67 -14.28 -24.42 -22.10
C SER A 67 -13.31 -23.66 -21.19
N TYR A 68 -13.36 -24.01 -19.90
CA TYR A 68 -12.54 -23.56 -18.76
C TYR A 68 -12.98 -22.26 -18.05
N ALA A 69 -14.04 -22.32 -17.25
CA ALA A 69 -14.35 -21.28 -16.26
C ALA A 69 -13.58 -21.49 -14.94
N SER A 70 -12.84 -20.47 -14.50
CA SER A 70 -12.09 -20.47 -13.23
C SER A 70 -12.60 -19.43 -12.21
N SER A 71 -13.74 -18.77 -12.45
CA SER A 71 -14.26 -17.74 -11.54
C SER A 71 -15.79 -17.57 -11.54
N PHE A 72 -16.32 -17.15 -10.39
CA PHE A 72 -17.74 -16.90 -10.12
C PHE A 72 -17.95 -15.37 -9.96
N ARG A 73 -19.03 -14.80 -10.50
CA ARG A 73 -19.30 -13.34 -10.39
C ARG A 73 -20.59 -13.13 -9.60
N PHE A 74 -20.57 -12.22 -8.62
CA PHE A 74 -21.69 -12.03 -7.69
C PHE A 74 -22.49 -10.74 -7.93
N LEU A 75 -21.94 -9.72 -8.61
CA LEU A 75 -22.66 -8.47 -8.90
C LEU A 75 -22.17 -7.82 -10.20
N ASP A 76 -23.10 -7.60 -11.14
CA ASP A 76 -22.93 -6.80 -12.36
C ASP A 76 -24.01 -5.73 -12.26
N ILE A 77 -23.67 -4.51 -11.81
CA ILE A 77 -24.59 -3.37 -11.89
C ILE A 77 -24.18 -2.65 -13.16
N GLU A 78 -24.98 -2.88 -14.18
CA GLU A 78 -24.76 -2.31 -15.48
C GLU A 78 -25.12 -0.81 -15.36
N SER A 79 -24.16 0.08 -15.60
CA SER A 79 -24.44 1.40 -16.16
C SER A 79 -24.30 1.24 -17.68
N THR A 80 -25.02 2.02 -18.48
CA THR A 80 -24.86 2.07 -19.94
C THR A 80 -23.49 2.61 -20.40
N GLU A 81 -22.56 2.78 -19.47
CA GLU A 81 -21.16 3.17 -19.65
C GLU A 81 -20.30 2.22 -18.76
N GLY A 82 -19.08 1.90 -19.20
CA GLY A 82 -18.28 0.74 -18.75
C GLY A 82 -18.17 0.46 -17.24
N GLY A 83 -18.20 -0.84 -16.89
CA GLY A 83 -17.41 -1.37 -15.78
C GLY A 83 -17.98 -2.58 -15.02
N LYS A 84 -17.10 -3.40 -14.43
CA LYS A 84 -17.45 -4.52 -13.51
C LYS A 84 -17.09 -4.14 -12.07
N ILE A 85 -17.99 -4.40 -11.11
CA ILE A 85 -17.85 -3.92 -9.72
C ILE A 85 -17.17 -4.93 -8.79
N LEU A 86 -17.44 -6.25 -8.88
CA LEU A 86 -16.81 -7.24 -7.98
C LEU A 86 -16.69 -8.65 -8.61
N GLN A 87 -15.48 -9.21 -8.67
CA GLN A 87 -15.21 -10.60 -9.06
C GLN A 87 -14.60 -11.37 -7.89
N LEU A 88 -15.16 -12.56 -7.60
CA LEU A 88 -14.67 -13.46 -6.57
C LEU A 88 -14.21 -14.77 -7.22
N SER A 89 -12.99 -15.21 -6.94
CA SER A 89 -12.46 -16.50 -7.42
C SER A 89 -11.90 -17.31 -6.25
N GLY A 90 -11.65 -18.60 -6.46
CA GLY A 90 -11.00 -19.47 -5.47
C GLY A 90 -9.60 -19.02 -5.04
N TYR A 91 -9.05 -17.96 -5.66
CA TYR A 91 -7.74 -17.38 -5.37
C TYR A 91 -7.80 -15.89 -4.93
N GLY A 92 -8.98 -15.26 -4.85
CA GLY A 92 -9.10 -13.87 -4.37
C GLY A 92 -10.26 -13.04 -4.93
N MET A 93 -10.31 -11.77 -4.53
CA MET A 93 -11.35 -10.77 -4.82
C MET A 93 -10.79 -9.59 -5.63
N GLY A 94 -11.48 -9.14 -6.69
CA GLY A 94 -11.11 -7.96 -7.50
C GLY A 94 -12.28 -6.97 -7.69
N ILE A 95 -11.99 -5.66 -7.69
CA ILE A 95 -12.96 -4.53 -7.72
C ILE A 95 -12.52 -3.46 -8.75
N GLY A 96 -13.40 -3.09 -9.71
CA GLY A 96 -13.29 -1.91 -10.62
C GLY A 96 -12.49 -2.08 -11.93
N TYR A 97 -13.17 -2.02 -13.10
CA TYR A 97 -12.59 -2.06 -14.48
C TYR A 97 -13.32 -1.07 -15.41
N ASP A 98 -12.65 -0.38 -16.35
CA ASP A 98 -13.25 0.45 -17.42
C ASP A 98 -12.44 0.37 -18.77
N PRO A 99 -13.01 -0.16 -19.88
CA PRO A 99 -12.40 -0.12 -21.23
C PRO A 99 -12.66 1.21 -21.99
N PRO A 100 -11.82 1.65 -22.96
CA PRO A 100 -10.97 0.84 -23.85
C PRO A 100 -9.50 1.29 -23.87
N ALA A 101 -8.78 1.20 -22.75
CA ALA A 101 -7.32 1.31 -22.76
C ALA A 101 -6.71 -0.09 -22.85
N TYR A 102 -6.31 -0.52 -24.05
CA TYR A 102 -5.68 -1.82 -24.32
C TYR A 102 -4.25 -1.98 -23.77
N SER A 103 -3.92 -1.34 -22.63
CA SER A 103 -2.59 -1.52 -22.00
C SER A 103 -2.47 -1.06 -20.53
N SER A 104 -3.48 -1.26 -19.68
CA SER A 104 -3.23 -1.29 -18.22
C SER A 104 -3.81 -2.56 -17.59
N PRO A 105 -3.00 -3.45 -16.97
CA PRO A 105 -3.50 -4.68 -16.38
C PRO A 105 -3.95 -4.45 -14.93
N ASP A 106 -4.96 -3.62 -14.69
CA ASP A 106 -5.36 -3.33 -13.31
C ASP A 106 -6.39 -4.35 -12.80
N LYS A 107 -6.08 -4.95 -11.64
CA LYS A 107 -6.91 -5.95 -10.95
C LYS A 107 -7.55 -5.43 -9.65
N LEU A 108 -7.28 -4.17 -9.27
CA LEU A 108 -7.96 -3.40 -8.21
C LEU A 108 -7.62 -1.90 -8.34
N TYR A 109 -8.62 -1.00 -8.51
CA TYR A 109 -8.42 0.46 -8.54
C TYR A 109 -9.20 1.15 -7.41
N ILE A 110 -8.49 1.90 -6.54
CA ILE A 110 -9.06 2.54 -5.34
C ILE A 110 -8.92 4.06 -5.44
N ASN A 111 -10.05 4.76 -5.61
CA ASN A 111 -10.11 6.22 -5.62
C ASN A 111 -10.51 6.77 -4.22
N GLY A 112 -9.64 6.56 -3.24
CA GLY A 112 -9.88 6.90 -1.83
C GLY A 112 -8.76 6.39 -0.93
N ASN A 113 -8.96 6.49 0.39
CA ASN A 113 -7.99 6.01 1.37
C ASN A 113 -8.25 4.53 1.70
N VAL A 114 -7.17 3.74 1.82
CA VAL A 114 -7.20 2.33 2.19
C VAL A 114 -6.78 2.16 3.65
N GLY A 115 -7.68 1.64 4.48
CA GLY A 115 -7.36 1.26 5.86
C GLY A 115 -7.15 -0.25 5.98
N ILE A 116 -5.99 -0.67 6.51
CA ILE A 116 -5.73 -2.06 6.91
C ILE A 116 -5.55 -2.08 8.43
N GLY A 117 -6.48 -2.71 9.16
CA GLY A 117 -6.47 -2.72 10.63
C GLY A 117 -6.86 -1.38 11.28
N THR A 118 -7.40 -0.44 10.49
CA THR A 118 -7.94 0.85 10.95
C THR A 118 -9.26 1.16 10.26
N THR A 119 -10.16 1.85 10.95
CA THR A 119 -11.48 2.25 10.44
C THR A 119 -11.53 3.69 9.94
N ALA A 120 -10.48 4.48 10.18
CA ALA A 120 -10.41 5.90 9.82
C ALA A 120 -9.03 6.23 9.19
N PRO A 121 -8.77 5.79 7.96
CA PRO A 121 -7.50 6.08 7.30
C PRO A 121 -7.41 7.56 6.88
N THR A 122 -6.41 8.28 7.37
CA THR A 122 -6.11 9.67 6.97
C THR A 122 -5.22 9.74 5.73
N GLU A 123 -4.38 8.72 5.53
CA GLU A 123 -3.51 8.57 4.36
C GLU A 123 -4.11 7.70 3.28
N LYS A 124 -3.60 7.84 2.04
CA LYS A 124 -4.02 7.01 0.89
C LYS A 124 -3.89 5.52 1.17
N LEU A 125 -2.88 5.13 1.94
CA LEU A 125 -2.76 3.80 2.52
C LEU A 125 -2.34 3.95 3.99
N ALA A 126 -3.24 3.61 4.90
CA ALA A 126 -2.98 3.57 6.34
C ALA A 126 -3.04 2.12 6.83
N VAL A 127 -1.95 1.66 7.44
CA VAL A 127 -1.83 0.29 7.96
C VAL A 127 -1.53 0.35 9.46
N ASN A 128 -2.46 -0.12 10.28
CA ASN A 128 -2.24 -0.32 11.70
C ASN A 128 -1.63 -1.72 11.93
N GLY A 129 -0.35 -1.85 11.62
CA GLY A 129 0.38 -3.11 11.66
C GLY A 129 1.69 -3.07 10.88
N LYS A 130 2.26 -4.25 10.63
CA LYS A 130 3.53 -4.38 9.89
C LYS A 130 3.28 -4.54 8.40
N ILE A 131 4.06 -3.86 7.59
CA ILE A 131 4.15 -4.06 6.14
C ILE A 131 5.45 -4.83 5.85
N ARG A 132 5.38 -5.94 5.11
CA ARG A 132 6.56 -6.66 4.60
C ARG A 132 6.67 -6.44 3.11
N ALA A 133 7.72 -5.75 2.68
CA ALA A 133 8.04 -5.51 1.28
C ALA A 133 9.43 -6.07 0.96
N LYS A 134 9.70 -6.40 -0.31
CA LYS A 134 11.06 -6.66 -0.79
C LYS A 134 11.82 -5.35 -1.03
N GLU A 135 11.12 -4.34 -1.54
CA GLU A 135 11.67 -3.04 -1.90
C GLU A 135 10.58 -1.97 -1.78
N ILE A 136 10.99 -0.75 -1.40
CA ILE A 136 10.15 0.45 -1.36
C ILE A 136 10.96 1.57 -2.04
N LYS A 137 10.42 2.15 -3.11
CA LYS A 137 10.96 3.36 -3.73
C LYS A 137 10.24 4.56 -3.10
N VAL A 138 11.00 5.44 -2.45
CA VAL A 138 10.48 6.70 -1.90
C VAL A 138 10.97 7.83 -2.79
N GLU A 139 10.06 8.67 -3.26
CA GLU A 139 10.37 9.83 -4.09
C GLU A 139 10.28 11.08 -3.22
N THR A 140 11.44 11.62 -2.84
CA THR A 140 11.58 12.85 -2.06
C THR A 140 12.28 13.93 -2.89
N SER A 141 12.10 15.19 -2.51
CA SER A 141 12.80 16.33 -3.12
C SER A 141 13.92 16.85 -2.21
N ASN A 142 14.81 17.69 -2.76
CA ASN A 142 15.87 18.38 -2.02
C ASN A 142 16.81 17.43 -1.27
N TRP A 143 17.52 16.56 -2.00
CA TRP A 143 18.54 15.67 -1.45
C TRP A 143 19.72 16.48 -0.88
N PRO A 144 20.38 16.06 0.23
CA PRO A 144 21.23 16.94 1.02
C PRO A 144 22.65 17.21 0.46
N ASP A 145 22.87 17.02 -0.84
CA ASP A 145 24.17 17.27 -1.49
C ASP A 145 24.72 18.70 -1.25
N TYR A 146 23.85 19.63 -0.88
CA TYR A 146 24.21 21.00 -0.47
C TYR A 146 25.20 21.06 0.70
N VAL A 147 25.32 20.00 1.52
CA VAL A 147 26.30 19.93 2.61
C VAL A 147 27.74 20.07 2.09
N PHE A 148 27.98 19.67 0.85
CA PHE A 148 29.29 19.77 0.21
C PHE A 148 29.50 21.05 -0.59
N GLU A 149 28.52 21.96 -0.65
CA GLU A 149 28.65 23.23 -1.34
C GLU A 149 29.60 24.20 -0.61
N GLU A 150 30.24 25.09 -1.37
CA GLU A 150 31.15 26.08 -0.79
C GLU A 150 30.38 27.07 0.11
N GLY A 151 30.86 27.26 1.33
CA GLY A 151 30.24 28.13 2.32
C GLY A 151 29.20 27.44 3.23
N TYR A 152 28.98 26.13 3.08
CA TYR A 152 28.19 25.37 4.05
C TYR A 152 28.87 25.39 5.43
N ASP A 153 28.14 25.86 6.44
CA ASP A 153 28.61 25.88 7.82
C ASP A 153 28.20 24.60 8.53
N VAL A 154 29.15 23.67 8.63
CA VAL A 154 28.99 22.41 9.39
C VAL A 154 28.90 22.63 10.91
N GLY A 155 29.20 23.84 11.38
CA GLY A 155 29.19 24.20 12.79
C GLY A 155 30.41 23.66 13.54
N LYS A 156 30.51 24.03 14.82
CA LYS A 156 31.60 23.60 15.70
C LYS A 156 31.19 22.42 16.57
N LEU A 157 32.13 21.48 16.78
CA LEU A 157 31.88 20.29 17.59
C LEU A 157 31.57 20.63 19.06
N GLU A 158 32.11 21.72 19.61
CA GLU A 158 31.82 22.17 20.98
C GLU A 158 30.37 22.65 21.15
N GLU A 159 29.85 23.33 20.13
CA GLU A 159 28.47 23.80 20.10
C GLU A 159 27.51 22.62 19.94
N LEU A 160 27.87 21.67 19.06
CA LEU A 160 27.13 20.42 18.88
C LEU A 160 27.12 19.59 20.18
N GLU A 161 28.25 19.47 20.88
CA GLU A 161 28.34 18.78 22.16
C GLU A 161 27.40 19.42 23.20
N SER A 162 27.41 20.75 23.27
CA SER A 162 26.53 21.52 24.16
C SER A 162 25.05 21.29 23.83
N TYR A 163 24.70 21.25 22.54
CA TYR A 163 23.35 20.93 22.06
C TYR A 163 22.92 19.52 22.49
N ILE A 164 23.75 18.51 22.21
CA ILE A 164 23.46 17.10 22.55
C ILE A 164 23.31 16.93 24.07
N LYS A 165 24.17 17.59 24.87
CA LYS A 165 24.07 17.55 26.33
C LYS A 165 22.73 18.10 26.82
N LYS A 166 22.22 19.17 26.20
CA LYS A 166 20.97 19.84 26.56
C LYS A 166 19.72 19.10 26.04
N TYR A 167 19.69 18.70 24.77
CA TYR A 167 18.48 18.23 24.09
C TYR A 167 18.43 16.71 23.88
N LYS A 168 19.55 16.00 24.07
CA LYS A 168 19.65 14.52 23.97
C LYS A 168 19.33 13.94 22.58
N HIS A 169 19.36 14.76 21.54
CA HIS A 169 19.32 14.35 20.13
C HIS A 169 20.16 15.31 19.28
N LEU A 170 20.39 14.96 18.01
CA LEU A 170 21.09 15.83 17.06
C LEU A 170 20.20 16.99 16.60
N PRO A 171 20.77 18.14 16.21
CA PRO A 171 20.02 19.20 15.53
C PRO A 171 19.29 18.66 14.30
N GLY A 172 18.04 19.08 14.10
CA GLY A 172 17.19 18.65 12.99
C GLY A 172 16.56 17.26 13.15
N MET A 173 17.09 16.39 14.01
CA MET A 173 16.50 15.07 14.28
C MET A 173 15.31 15.18 15.26
N PRO A 174 14.22 14.41 15.04
CA PRO A 174 13.12 14.38 15.98
C PRO A 174 13.55 13.76 17.31
N SER A 175 13.00 14.29 18.41
CA SER A 175 13.21 13.71 19.74
C SER A 175 12.51 12.34 19.86
N ALA A 176 13.00 11.46 20.74
CA ALA A 176 12.35 10.17 21.01
C ALA A 176 10.85 10.33 21.36
N LYS A 177 10.51 11.36 22.14
CA LYS A 177 9.12 11.66 22.52
C LYS A 177 8.26 12.01 21.30
N ALA A 178 8.80 12.78 20.35
CA ALA A 178 8.09 13.12 19.11
C ALA A 178 7.90 11.88 18.23
N VAL A 179 8.93 11.03 18.12
CA VAL A 179 8.85 9.77 17.37
C VAL A 179 7.81 8.82 17.97
N GLU A 180 7.70 8.75 19.30
CA GLU A 180 6.70 7.93 19.99
C GLU A 180 5.27 8.42 19.75
N SER A 181 5.04 9.74 19.68
CA SER A 181 3.71 10.31 19.51
C SER A 181 3.27 10.45 18.06
N GLU A 182 4.17 10.80 17.16
CA GLU A 182 3.89 11.22 15.78
C GLU A 182 4.43 10.23 14.74
N GLY A 183 5.36 9.35 15.13
CA GLY A 183 6.05 8.46 14.21
C GLY A 183 7.18 9.17 13.45
N VAL A 184 7.57 8.58 12.32
CA VAL A 184 8.59 9.15 11.42
C VAL A 184 8.16 8.98 9.98
N GLU A 185 8.38 10.02 9.19
CA GLU A 185 8.27 9.94 7.74
C GLU A 185 9.55 9.31 7.18
N LEU A 186 9.42 8.15 6.53
CA LEU A 186 10.57 7.36 6.05
C LEU A 186 11.50 8.17 5.12
N GLY A 187 10.91 8.97 4.22
CA GLY A 187 11.65 9.80 3.28
C GLY A 187 12.46 10.89 3.99
N GLU A 188 11.81 11.68 4.84
CA GLU A 188 12.46 12.77 5.58
C GLU A 188 13.50 12.24 6.57
N MET A 189 13.23 11.12 7.26
CA MET A 189 14.22 10.50 8.14
C MET A 189 15.46 10.04 7.37
N ASN A 190 15.28 9.38 6.21
CA ASN A 190 16.41 8.98 5.38
C ASN A 190 17.22 10.18 4.89
N LYS A 191 16.54 11.27 4.50
CA LYS A 191 17.20 12.52 4.11
C LYS A 191 18.03 13.11 5.25
N LEU A 192 17.45 13.25 6.45
CA LEU A 192 18.17 13.75 7.63
C LEU A 192 19.36 12.85 7.99
N LEU A 193 19.21 11.54 7.89
CA LEU A 193 20.32 10.61 8.14
C LEU A 193 21.47 10.82 7.15
N VAL A 194 21.18 11.03 5.87
CA VAL A 194 22.20 11.32 4.85
C VAL A 194 22.89 12.65 5.15
N GLU A 195 22.13 13.71 5.43
CA GLU A 195 22.69 15.02 5.81
C GLU A 195 23.67 14.88 6.98
N LYS A 196 23.31 14.12 8.03
CA LYS A 196 24.19 13.89 9.19
C LYS A 196 25.41 13.03 8.88
N ILE A 197 25.32 12.11 7.92
CA ILE A 197 26.47 11.34 7.45
C ILE A 197 27.44 12.24 6.68
N GLU A 198 26.93 13.18 5.90
CA GLU A 198 27.74 14.13 5.12
C GLU A 198 28.43 15.15 6.04
N GLU A 199 27.71 15.74 6.99
CA GLU A 199 28.27 16.61 8.04
C GLU A 199 29.39 15.88 8.83
N LEU A 200 29.13 14.64 9.25
CA LEU A 200 30.12 13.81 9.94
C LEU A 200 31.37 13.57 9.06
N THR A 201 31.17 13.38 7.75
CA THR A 201 32.27 13.18 6.80
C THR A 201 33.15 14.43 6.72
N LEU A 202 32.56 15.63 6.70
CA LEU A 202 33.31 16.89 6.75
C LEU A 202 34.15 17.01 8.02
N HIS A 203 33.56 16.73 9.20
CA HIS A 203 34.31 16.73 10.46
C HIS A 203 35.46 15.70 10.48
N ILE A 204 35.25 14.50 9.92
CA ILE A 204 36.31 13.48 9.82
C ILE A 204 37.46 13.96 8.94
N ILE A 205 37.15 14.62 7.81
CA ILE A 205 38.16 15.21 6.92
C ILE A 205 38.96 16.29 7.66
N GLU A 206 38.29 17.16 8.42
CA GLU A 206 38.92 18.19 9.24
C GLU A 206 39.84 17.59 10.30
N ILE A 207 39.34 16.66 11.12
CA ILE A 207 40.12 15.96 12.14
C ILE A 207 41.35 15.27 11.53
N LYS A 208 41.22 14.68 10.34
CA LYS A 208 42.36 14.05 9.65
C LYS A 208 43.41 15.08 9.26
N LYS A 209 43.00 16.26 8.76
CA LYS A 209 43.93 17.36 8.45
C LYS A 209 44.66 17.84 9.70
N GLU A 210 43.95 18.04 10.81
CA GLU A 210 44.55 18.44 12.09
C GLU A 210 45.53 17.39 12.61
N ASN A 211 45.18 16.10 12.53
CA ASN A 211 46.04 15.01 12.98
C ASN A 211 47.36 14.97 12.18
N GLU A 212 47.32 15.16 10.86
CA GLU A 212 48.54 15.24 10.05
C GLU A 212 49.40 16.47 10.41
N GLN A 213 48.77 17.60 10.76
CA GLN A 213 49.50 18.77 11.27
C GLN A 213 50.15 18.48 12.62
N VAL A 214 49.45 17.81 13.55
CA VAL A 214 49.98 17.43 14.86
C VAL A 214 51.15 16.46 14.70
N LYS A 215 51.03 15.42 13.88
CA LYS A 215 52.11 14.47 13.57
C LYS A 215 53.33 15.18 12.98
N SER A 216 53.12 16.10 12.04
CA SER A 216 54.21 16.87 11.44
C SER A 216 54.94 17.74 12.47
N ARG A 217 54.18 18.41 13.35
CA ARG A 217 54.76 19.19 14.45
C ARG A 217 55.54 18.32 15.43
N LEU A 218 55.00 17.14 15.76
CA LEU A 218 55.67 16.17 16.63
C LEU A 218 57.02 15.75 16.03
N TYR A 219 57.04 15.35 14.76
CA TYR A 219 58.27 14.99 14.05
C TYR A 219 59.34 16.10 14.10
N LEU A 220 58.93 17.36 13.89
CA LEU A 220 59.86 18.50 13.97
C LEU A 220 60.39 18.74 15.39
N LEU A 221 59.55 18.60 16.42
CA LEU A 221 59.97 18.71 17.82
C LEU A 221 60.93 17.58 18.21
N GLU A 222 60.68 16.37 17.75
CA GLU A 222 61.55 15.22 17.99
C GLU A 222 62.93 15.41 17.38
N ARG A 223 63.00 15.96 16.17
CA ARG A 223 64.28 16.32 15.53
C ARG A 223 65.04 17.43 16.24
N LYS A 224 64.34 18.39 16.87
CA LYS A 224 64.98 19.51 17.58
C LYS A 224 65.51 19.13 18.97
N ASN A 225 65.00 18.06 19.59
CA ASN A 225 65.37 17.65 20.95
C ASN A 225 65.81 16.16 21.07
N PRO A 226 66.76 15.67 20.25
CA PRO A 226 67.12 14.25 20.22
C PRO A 226 67.69 13.74 21.56
N GLU A 227 68.52 14.54 22.23
CA GLU A 227 69.12 14.22 23.53
C GLU A 227 68.07 14.09 24.65
N LYS A 228 67.09 15.01 24.67
CA LYS A 228 66.02 15.01 25.68
C LYS A 228 65.12 13.77 25.53
N ILE A 229 64.85 13.35 24.30
CA ILE A 229 64.07 12.14 24.02
C ILE A 229 64.82 10.87 24.40
N LYS A 230 66.12 10.81 24.10
CA LYS A 230 66.99 9.70 24.50
C LYS A 230 67.04 9.54 26.03
N TYR A 231 67.12 10.66 26.76
CA TYR A 231 67.04 10.71 28.22
C TYR A 231 65.68 10.19 28.75
N PHE A 232 64.55 10.66 28.20
CA PHE A 232 63.23 10.21 28.66
C PHE A 232 62.97 8.73 28.35
N LYS A 233 63.34 8.22 27.16
CA LYS A 233 63.19 6.79 26.83
C LYS A 233 63.99 5.90 27.79
N ALA A 234 65.24 6.24 28.07
CA ALA A 234 66.08 5.50 29.02
C ALA A 234 65.48 5.49 30.44
N LYS A 235 64.88 6.60 30.88
CA LYS A 235 64.24 6.71 32.19
C LYS A 235 62.97 5.85 32.29
N THR A 236 62.15 5.79 31.25
CA THR A 236 60.92 4.96 31.20
C THR A 236 61.24 3.47 31.17
N GLU A 237 62.29 3.05 30.46
CA GLU A 237 62.76 1.65 30.45
C GLU A 237 63.33 1.24 31.81
N SER A 238 64.06 2.11 32.50
CA SER A 238 64.57 1.85 33.85
C SER A 238 63.47 1.65 34.91
N HIS A 239 62.28 2.24 34.68
CA HIS A 239 61.12 2.10 35.58
C HIS A 239 60.26 0.87 35.29
N LYS A 240 60.39 0.24 34.12
CA LYS A 240 59.71 -1.04 33.81
C LYS A 240 60.47 -2.28 34.28
N LEU A 241 61.73 -2.12 34.69
CA LEU A 241 62.63 -3.18 35.16
C LEU A 241 62.72 -3.28 36.69
N LYS A 242 61.89 -2.52 37.42
CA LYS A 242 61.71 -2.60 38.88
C LYS A 242 60.29 -3.04 39.18
#